data_AF-A0A918KYC5-F1
#
_entry.id   AF-A0A918KYC5-F1
#
_cell.length_a   1.000
_cell.length_b   1.000
_cell.length_c   1.000
_cell.angle_alpha   90.00
_cell.angle_beta   90.00
_cell.angle_gamma   90.00
#
_symmetry.space_group_name_H-M   'P 1'
#
loop_
_entity.id
_entity.type
_entity.pdbx_description
1 polymer ?
#
loop_
_entity_poly.entity_id
_entity_poly.type
_entity_poly.pdbx_seq_one_letter_code
_entity_poly.pdbx_strand_id
1 'polypeptide(L)'
;MQVIAMAAPPFMHAEKPQAKPAAGATAAWERPSPPRQWIHTASRGTLVPMANNAEEIKKFLRARRDAVRPSQVGLANYPGRRVPGLRREEVAQLAGVSVDYYTRLEQGRLTSASEGVILSIAEALQLTQAETQYLRDLLRPQPRRTAEVAPPQQVRPDLLRMLNGLHDQPAFVLGRRNEVLASNDLLDALFTPFNHRPANERNLLRWMLLDPAARSLYLDWAQITSEVVGVLRAEAGRNPNDPQIAEFVAELRAISPEFRTWWAERTVVERTWGTKRFNHPVVGRLDITYEALSLPGDPDQILFVYAGKTDDDLGKLRILASWYAQSTPRPATAGNDSARPDGPAASPTPRSI
;
A
#
# COMPACT_ATOMS: atom_id res chain seq x y z
N MET A 1 -24.15 -63.57 -3.61
CA MET A 1 -24.13 -63.14 -2.19
C MET A 1 -24.52 -61.67 -2.18
N GLN A 2 -25.74 -61.39 -1.74
CA GLN A 2 -26.50 -60.19 -2.08
C GLN A 2 -26.36 -59.12 -0.99
N VAL A 3 -26.09 -57.89 -1.41
CA VAL A 3 -25.84 -56.70 -0.58
C VAL A 3 -27.16 -56.17 -0.01
N ILE A 4 -27.23 -55.95 1.30
CA ILE A 4 -28.41 -55.42 2.01
C ILE A 4 -28.15 -53.95 2.38
N ALA A 5 -29.11 -53.11 2.01
CA ALA A 5 -29.21 -51.69 2.31
C ALA A 5 -29.71 -51.43 3.74
N MET A 6 -29.27 -50.34 4.38
CA MET A 6 -29.88 -49.80 5.60
C MET A 6 -30.35 -48.36 5.37
N ALA A 7 -31.65 -48.17 5.55
CA ALA A 7 -32.37 -46.90 5.56
C ALA A 7 -32.56 -46.39 7.01
N ALA A 8 -32.80 -45.08 7.12
CA ALA A 8 -32.82 -44.26 8.33
C ALA A 8 -33.99 -44.48 9.32
N PRO A 9 -33.88 -43.99 10.57
CA PRO A 9 -35.01 -43.75 11.47
C PRO A 9 -35.44 -42.26 11.57
N PRO A 10 -36.64 -41.95 12.13
CA PRO A 10 -37.45 -40.78 11.80
C PRO A 10 -37.38 -39.59 12.78
N PHE A 11 -37.98 -38.49 12.30
CA PHE A 11 -38.17 -37.16 12.91
C PHE A 11 -38.85 -37.15 14.30
N MET A 12 -38.37 -36.25 15.17
CA MET A 12 -39.13 -35.66 16.29
C MET A 12 -39.04 -34.13 16.21
N HIS A 13 -40.20 -33.48 16.32
CA HIS A 13 -40.41 -32.04 16.30
C HIS A 13 -39.78 -31.33 17.51
N ALA A 14 -39.09 -30.21 17.28
CA ALA A 14 -38.79 -29.23 18.31
C ALA A 14 -39.13 -27.82 17.81
N GLU A 15 -39.87 -27.10 18.64
CA GLU A 15 -40.52 -25.82 18.39
C GLU A 15 -39.54 -24.68 18.09
N LYS A 16 -39.93 -23.78 17.18
CA LYS A 16 -39.23 -22.52 16.90
C LYS A 16 -39.51 -21.49 18.01
N PRO A 17 -38.50 -20.79 18.55
CA PRO A 17 -38.75 -19.54 19.24
C PRO A 17 -39.00 -18.42 18.23
N GLN A 18 -40.12 -17.75 18.41
CA GLN A 18 -40.64 -16.63 17.65
C GLN A 18 -39.90 -15.34 18.08
N ALA A 19 -38.99 -14.84 17.26
CA ALA A 19 -38.35 -13.53 17.49
C ALA A 19 -39.14 -12.44 16.74
N LYS A 20 -39.70 -11.52 17.53
CA LYS A 20 -40.45 -10.33 17.13
C LYS A 20 -39.57 -9.39 16.28
N PRO A 21 -40.08 -8.72 15.23
CA PRO A 21 -39.27 -7.81 14.43
C PRO A 21 -39.03 -6.50 15.20
N ALA A 22 -37.77 -6.15 15.43
CA ALA A 22 -37.40 -4.82 15.88
C ALA A 22 -37.41 -3.87 14.67
N ALA A 23 -38.42 -3.00 14.65
CA ALA A 23 -38.50 -1.88 13.73
C ALA A 23 -37.53 -0.76 14.15
N GLY A 24 -36.86 -0.16 13.17
CA GLY A 24 -36.34 1.20 13.25
C GLY A 24 -34.88 1.37 13.65
N ALA A 25 -33.99 1.44 12.65
CA ALA A 25 -32.86 2.37 12.61
C ALA A 25 -32.19 2.30 11.23
N THR A 26 -32.72 3.07 10.27
CA THR A 26 -31.96 3.51 9.10
C THR A 26 -30.88 4.47 9.57
N ALA A 27 -29.72 3.94 9.97
CA ALA A 27 -28.52 4.75 10.12
C ALA A 27 -27.95 4.98 8.72
N ALA A 28 -28.36 6.09 8.10
CA ALA A 28 -27.59 6.68 7.02
C ALA A 28 -26.13 6.78 7.47
N TRP A 29 -25.19 6.53 6.56
CA TRP A 29 -23.79 6.87 6.76
C TRP A 29 -23.74 8.38 7.07
N GLU A 30 -23.74 8.77 8.34
CA GLU A 30 -23.42 10.14 8.68
C GLU A 30 -21.92 10.29 8.47
N ARG A 31 -21.55 11.25 7.62
CA ARG A 31 -20.18 11.72 7.45
C ARG A 31 -19.53 11.84 8.83
N PRO A 32 -18.49 11.06 9.18
CA PRO A 32 -17.67 11.43 10.32
C PRO A 32 -17.04 12.78 9.96
N SER A 33 -17.45 13.82 10.68
CA SER A 33 -16.79 15.12 10.58
C SER A 33 -15.31 14.90 10.94
N PRO A 34 -14.35 15.29 10.09
CA PRO A 34 -12.96 15.20 10.48
C PRO A 34 -12.76 16.07 11.73
N PRO A 35 -11.89 15.68 12.69
CA PRO A 35 -11.50 16.58 13.76
C PRO A 35 -10.96 17.87 13.14
N ARG A 36 -11.75 18.95 13.26
CA ARG A 36 -11.38 20.32 12.90
C ARG A 36 -10.31 20.78 13.88
N GLN A 37 -9.05 20.40 13.66
CA GLN A 37 -7.84 21.06 14.20
C GLN A 37 -6.59 20.23 13.86
N TRP A 38 -6.11 20.31 12.61
CA TRP A 38 -4.69 20.07 12.29
C TRP A 38 -4.22 21.10 11.27
N ILE A 39 -4.52 22.37 11.55
CA ILE A 39 -3.92 23.51 10.84
C ILE A 39 -2.57 23.78 11.51
N HIS A 40 -1.51 23.65 10.70
CA HIS A 40 -0.16 24.20 10.86
C HIS A 40 0.40 24.38 12.27
N THR A 41 1.25 23.43 12.69
CA THR A 41 2.57 23.74 13.27
C THR A 41 3.53 22.57 13.06
N ALA A 42 3.97 22.36 11.81
CA ALA A 42 5.28 21.75 11.61
C ALA A 42 6.29 22.82 11.99
N SER A 43 6.63 22.87 13.28
CA SER A 43 7.81 23.60 13.73
C SER A 43 8.99 23.04 12.92
N ARG A 44 9.81 23.92 12.33
CA ARG A 44 11.07 23.57 11.68
C ARG A 44 12.03 23.01 12.73
N GLY A 45 11.75 21.81 13.22
CA GLY A 45 12.71 20.99 13.92
C GLY A 45 13.75 20.56 12.88
N THR A 46 15.02 20.75 13.21
CA THR A 46 16.16 20.27 12.44
C THR A 46 15.86 18.88 11.91
N LEU A 47 15.64 18.76 10.59
CA LEU A 47 15.44 17.48 9.92
C LEU A 47 16.61 16.59 10.32
N VAL A 48 16.36 15.56 11.14
CA VAL A 48 17.36 14.52 11.35
C VAL A 48 17.54 13.90 9.97
N PRO A 49 18.73 14.02 9.35
CA PRO A 49 18.94 13.42 8.05
C PRO A 49 18.51 11.97 8.14
N MET A 50 17.73 11.50 7.16
CA MET A 50 17.60 10.07 6.89
C MET A 50 18.98 9.46 7.04
N ALA A 51 19.06 8.32 7.73
CA ALA A 51 20.32 7.66 7.98
C ALA A 51 21.09 7.59 6.65
N ASN A 52 22.27 8.22 6.61
CA ASN A 52 23.19 8.16 5.48
C ASN A 52 23.21 6.72 4.96
N ASN A 53 23.19 6.48 3.64
CA ASN A 53 23.16 5.14 3.05
C ASN A 53 24.10 4.17 3.76
N ALA A 54 25.27 4.64 4.20
CA ALA A 54 26.20 3.88 5.06
C ALA A 54 25.55 3.26 6.31
N GLU A 55 24.78 4.02 7.09
CA GLU A 55 24.07 3.53 8.28
C GLU A 55 22.90 2.62 7.92
N GLU A 56 22.19 2.85 6.81
CA GLU A 56 21.13 1.94 6.36
C GLU A 56 21.70 0.61 5.84
N ILE A 57 22.78 0.63 5.04
CA ILE A 57 23.55 -0.56 4.63
C ILE A 57 23.96 -1.36 5.85
N LYS A 58 24.56 -0.69 6.83
CA LYS A 58 25.05 -1.33 8.05
C LYS A 58 23.97 -2.05 8.81
N LYS A 59 22.86 -1.37 9.06
CA LYS A 59 21.75 -1.95 9.82
C LYS A 59 21.00 -3.01 9.00
N PHE A 60 20.87 -2.85 7.68
CA PHE A 60 20.25 -3.85 6.80
C PHE A 60 21.07 -5.14 6.74
N LEU A 61 22.37 -5.06 6.39
CA LEU A 61 23.25 -6.23 6.30
C LEU A 61 23.39 -6.93 7.64
N ARG A 62 23.51 -6.19 8.74
CA ARG A 62 23.51 -6.77 10.09
C ARG A 62 22.23 -7.54 10.39
N ALA A 63 21.07 -6.94 10.10
CA ALA A 63 19.78 -7.59 10.34
C ALA A 63 19.62 -8.88 9.52
N ARG A 64 19.99 -8.86 8.23
CA ARG A 64 19.94 -10.05 7.37
C ARG A 64 20.93 -11.13 7.84
N ARG A 65 22.15 -10.75 8.21
CA ARG A 65 23.15 -11.67 8.78
C ARG A 65 22.67 -12.32 10.08
N ASP A 66 22.08 -11.54 10.97
CA ASP A 66 21.60 -12.03 12.26
C ASP A 66 20.35 -12.94 12.10
N ALA A 67 19.62 -12.84 10.98
CA ALA A 67 18.44 -13.65 10.67
C ALA A 67 18.75 -15.03 10.06
N VAL A 68 19.83 -15.16 9.27
CA VAL A 68 20.19 -16.44 8.62
C VAL A 68 20.86 -17.36 9.63
N ARG A 69 20.28 -18.56 9.82
CA ARG A 69 20.85 -19.60 10.68
C ARG A 69 21.96 -20.36 9.93
N PRO A 70 23.05 -20.74 10.61
CA PRO A 70 24.13 -21.53 10.00
C PRO A 70 23.65 -22.80 9.27
N SER A 71 22.68 -23.50 9.86
CA SER A 71 22.14 -24.74 9.29
C SER A 71 21.44 -24.53 7.93
N GLN A 72 20.92 -23.34 7.65
CA GLN A 72 20.24 -23.04 6.38
C GLN A 72 21.22 -22.92 5.20
N VAL A 73 22.51 -22.70 5.50
CA VAL A 73 23.60 -22.56 4.53
C VAL A 73 24.61 -23.70 4.65
N GLY A 74 24.21 -24.82 5.26
CA GLY A 74 25.04 -26.02 5.39
C GLY A 74 26.18 -25.92 6.41
N LEU A 75 26.19 -24.91 7.28
CA LEU A 75 27.19 -24.75 8.33
C LEU A 75 26.76 -25.44 9.64
N ALA A 76 27.71 -26.07 10.31
CA ALA A 76 27.49 -26.72 11.59
C ALA A 76 27.23 -25.71 12.72
N ASN A 77 26.30 -26.03 13.62
CA ASN A 77 26.03 -25.22 14.80
C ASN A 77 26.78 -25.78 16.02
N TYR A 78 27.93 -25.19 16.35
CA TYR A 78 28.77 -25.66 17.45
C TYR A 78 28.27 -25.15 18.82
N PRO A 79 28.31 -25.99 19.89
CA PRO A 79 28.03 -25.54 21.25
C PRO A 79 29.02 -24.44 21.69
N GLY A 80 28.52 -23.36 22.29
CA GLY A 80 29.32 -22.19 22.71
C GLY A 80 29.26 -20.97 21.76
N ARG A 81 28.41 -21.04 20.72
CA ARG A 81 28.18 -19.94 19.79
C ARG A 81 27.45 -18.75 20.45
N ARG A 82 28.05 -17.55 20.38
CA ARG A 82 27.50 -16.32 21.00
C ARG A 82 26.42 -15.61 20.17
N VAL A 83 26.39 -15.83 18.85
CA VAL A 83 25.46 -15.14 17.93
C VAL A 83 24.55 -16.18 17.26
N PRO A 84 23.23 -15.97 17.24
CA PRO A 84 22.30 -16.94 16.65
C PRO A 84 22.42 -17.03 15.11
N GLY A 85 22.63 -15.90 14.42
CA GLY A 85 22.82 -15.83 12.97
C GLY A 85 24.29 -15.90 12.52
N LEU A 86 24.56 -15.78 11.22
CA LEU A 86 25.90 -15.95 10.65
C LEU A 86 26.95 -14.99 11.25
N ARG A 87 28.21 -15.42 11.32
CA ARG A 87 29.36 -14.55 11.64
C ARG A 87 29.84 -13.85 10.38
N ARG A 88 30.52 -12.70 10.52
CA ARG A 88 31.10 -11.99 9.36
C ARG A 88 32.04 -12.86 8.54
N GLU A 89 32.84 -13.69 9.21
CA GLU A 89 33.77 -14.65 8.61
C GLU A 89 33.03 -15.68 7.74
N GLU A 90 31.90 -16.19 8.23
CA GLU A 90 31.08 -17.18 7.51
C GLU A 90 30.42 -16.56 6.28
N VAL A 91 29.89 -15.33 6.39
CA VAL A 91 29.32 -14.64 5.22
C VAL A 91 30.40 -14.35 4.18
N ALA A 92 31.57 -13.89 4.61
CA ALA A 92 32.70 -13.63 3.70
C ALA A 92 33.14 -14.92 2.98
N GLN A 93 33.24 -16.04 3.70
CA GLN A 93 33.55 -17.34 3.14
C GLN A 93 32.50 -17.79 2.10
N LEU A 94 31.20 -17.72 2.45
CA LEU A 94 30.11 -18.11 1.56
C LEU A 94 30.04 -17.21 0.31
N ALA A 95 30.29 -15.92 0.45
CA ALA A 95 30.26 -14.96 -0.64
C ALA A 95 31.57 -14.90 -1.46
N GLY A 96 32.60 -15.65 -1.09
CA GLY A 96 33.88 -15.65 -1.81
C GLY A 96 34.64 -14.31 -1.73
N VAL A 97 34.46 -13.55 -0.65
CA VAL A 97 35.12 -12.25 -0.42
C VAL A 97 36.01 -12.28 0.83
N SER A 98 36.91 -11.30 0.98
CA SER A 98 37.72 -11.23 2.19
C SER A 98 36.88 -10.78 3.41
N VAL A 99 37.25 -11.25 4.60
CA VAL A 99 36.58 -10.88 5.86
C VAL A 99 36.66 -9.36 6.10
N ASP A 100 37.80 -8.73 5.79
CA ASP A 100 37.95 -7.28 5.87
C ASP A 100 37.00 -6.55 4.91
N TYR A 101 36.87 -7.03 3.68
CA TYR A 101 35.98 -6.46 2.68
C TYR A 101 34.51 -6.49 3.16
N TYR A 102 34.01 -7.66 3.57
CA TYR A 102 32.64 -7.77 4.09
C TYR A 102 32.45 -6.95 5.37
N THR A 103 33.43 -6.90 6.26
CA THR A 103 33.36 -6.11 7.49
C THR A 103 33.23 -4.62 7.20
N ARG A 104 34.00 -4.10 6.23
CA ARG A 104 33.91 -2.69 5.83
C ARG A 104 32.59 -2.38 5.13
N LEU A 105 32.07 -3.30 4.32
CA LEU A 105 30.76 -3.18 3.69
C LEU A 105 29.64 -3.16 4.73
N GLU A 106 29.60 -4.13 5.64
CA GLU A 106 28.61 -4.17 6.73
C GLU A 106 28.75 -2.98 7.69
N GLN A 107 29.92 -2.36 7.82
CA GLN A 107 30.06 -1.15 8.64
C GLN A 107 29.67 0.13 7.89
N GLY A 108 29.26 0.04 6.62
CA GLY A 108 28.96 1.20 5.77
C GLY A 108 30.19 2.02 5.38
N ARG A 109 31.40 1.49 5.59
CA ARG A 109 32.67 2.12 5.20
C ARG A 109 33.01 1.89 3.73
N LEU A 110 32.39 0.90 3.10
CA LEU A 110 32.31 0.73 1.66
C LEU A 110 30.87 1.01 1.23
N THR A 111 30.68 1.99 0.36
CA THR A 111 29.36 2.42 -0.12
C THR A 111 29.11 2.04 -1.57
N SER A 112 29.94 1.15 -2.12
CA SER A 112 29.84 0.63 -3.49
C SER A 112 30.48 -0.76 -3.56
N ALA A 113 29.88 -1.66 -4.33
CA ALA A 113 30.41 -2.99 -4.64
C ALA A 113 30.10 -3.34 -6.10
N SER A 114 30.82 -4.31 -6.67
CA SER A 114 30.50 -4.81 -8.01
C SER A 114 29.22 -5.66 -7.99
N GLU A 115 28.55 -5.75 -9.14
CA GLU A 115 27.31 -6.52 -9.26
C GLU A 115 27.50 -7.99 -8.85
N GLY A 116 28.60 -8.62 -9.28
CA GLY A 116 28.93 -9.99 -8.87
C GLY A 116 29.08 -10.14 -7.35
N VAL A 117 29.72 -9.18 -6.68
CA VAL A 117 29.86 -9.21 -5.21
C VAL A 117 28.52 -9.02 -4.51
N ILE A 118 27.65 -8.15 -5.02
CA ILE A 118 26.30 -7.95 -4.47
C ILE A 118 25.52 -9.26 -4.55
N LEU A 119 25.55 -9.95 -5.70
CA LEU A 119 24.89 -11.23 -5.91
C LEU A 119 25.43 -12.31 -4.97
N SER A 120 26.76 -12.46 -4.83
CA SER A 120 27.34 -13.45 -3.92
C SER A 120 26.98 -13.20 -2.45
N ILE A 121 26.91 -11.92 -2.04
CA ILE A 121 26.45 -11.57 -0.69
C ILE A 121 24.95 -11.85 -0.53
N ALA A 122 24.14 -11.56 -1.55
CA ALA A 122 22.72 -11.85 -1.54
C ALA A 122 22.45 -13.35 -1.39
N GLU A 123 23.18 -14.19 -2.12
CA GLU A 123 23.12 -15.66 -2.01
C GLU A 123 23.55 -16.14 -0.62
N ALA A 124 24.69 -15.66 -0.11
CA ALA A 124 25.19 -16.02 1.22
C ALA A 124 24.23 -15.65 2.36
N LEU A 125 23.50 -14.53 2.20
CA LEU A 125 22.52 -14.05 3.15
C LEU A 125 21.08 -14.51 2.83
N GLN A 126 20.90 -15.37 1.83
CA GLN A 126 19.59 -15.87 1.38
C GLN A 126 18.57 -14.74 1.15
N LEU A 127 19.03 -13.62 0.57
CA LEU A 127 18.17 -12.48 0.30
C LEU A 127 17.14 -12.84 -0.77
N THR A 128 15.92 -12.37 -0.57
CA THR A 128 14.88 -12.38 -1.60
C THR A 128 15.26 -11.44 -2.76
N GLN A 129 14.53 -11.54 -3.87
CA GLN A 129 14.71 -10.63 -5.01
C GLN A 129 14.53 -9.15 -4.62
N ALA A 130 13.51 -8.84 -3.82
CA ALA A 130 13.24 -7.49 -3.34
C ALA A 130 14.37 -6.96 -2.43
N GLU A 131 14.88 -7.80 -1.53
CA GLU A 131 16.01 -7.47 -0.65
C GLU A 131 17.32 -7.29 -1.42
N THR A 132 17.54 -8.11 -2.46
CA THR A 132 18.69 -7.99 -3.35
C THR A 132 18.64 -6.68 -4.13
N GLN A 133 17.48 -6.34 -4.68
CA GLN A 133 17.30 -5.06 -5.38
C GLN A 133 17.48 -3.88 -4.42
N TYR A 134 16.99 -3.98 -3.19
CA TYR A 134 17.22 -2.96 -2.18
C TYR A 134 18.70 -2.78 -1.82
N LEU A 135 19.45 -3.88 -1.69
CA LEU A 135 20.89 -3.81 -1.47
C LEU A 135 21.61 -3.13 -2.65
N ARG A 136 21.23 -3.42 -3.89
CA ARG A 136 21.74 -2.71 -5.08
C ARG A 136 21.42 -1.22 -5.01
N ASP A 137 20.18 -0.86 -4.69
CA ASP A 137 19.72 0.53 -4.60
C ASP A 137 20.51 1.29 -3.53
N LEU A 138 20.78 0.67 -2.37
CA LEU A 138 21.59 1.27 -1.30
C LEU A 138 23.06 1.49 -1.69
N LEU A 139 23.64 0.59 -2.48
CA LEU A 139 25.03 0.62 -2.93
C LEU A 139 25.22 1.39 -4.25
N ARG A 140 24.13 1.87 -4.85
CA ARG A 140 24.18 2.66 -6.08
C ARG A 140 24.86 4.01 -5.79
N PRO A 141 25.86 4.42 -6.59
CA PRO A 141 26.44 5.75 -6.48
C PRO A 141 25.36 6.82 -6.67
N GLN A 142 25.16 7.64 -5.63
CA GLN A 142 24.19 8.72 -5.69
C GLN A 142 24.83 9.94 -6.37
N PRO A 143 24.20 10.53 -7.40
CA PRO A 143 24.67 11.79 -7.95
C PRO A 143 24.61 12.86 -6.85
N ARG A 144 25.68 13.67 -6.71
CA ARG A 144 25.80 14.76 -5.71
C ARG A 144 24.80 15.91 -5.92
N ARG A 145 23.75 15.73 -6.72
CA ARG A 145 22.78 16.79 -6.98
C ARG A 145 22.05 17.12 -5.69
N THR A 146 21.91 18.42 -5.44
CA THR A 146 20.97 18.99 -4.48
C THR A 146 19.60 18.37 -4.69
N ALA A 147 18.97 17.97 -3.58
CA ALA A 147 17.63 17.40 -3.58
C ALA A 147 16.62 18.43 -4.10
N GLU A 148 16.40 18.45 -5.42
CA GLU A 148 15.25 19.14 -5.99
C GLU A 148 14.00 18.34 -5.65
N VAL A 149 13.00 19.04 -5.12
CA VAL A 149 11.68 18.44 -4.88
C VAL A 149 11.13 17.99 -6.23
N ALA A 150 10.95 16.70 -6.39
CA ALA A 150 10.39 16.15 -7.62
C ALA A 150 8.98 16.73 -7.83
N PRO A 151 8.58 17.02 -9.08
CA PRO A 151 7.23 17.48 -9.36
C PRO A 151 6.19 16.45 -8.86
N PRO A 152 4.99 16.91 -8.47
CA PRO A 152 3.89 16.00 -8.11
C PRO A 152 3.64 14.98 -9.23
N GLN A 153 3.59 13.69 -8.86
CA GLN A 153 3.26 12.64 -9.82
C GLN A 153 1.80 12.79 -10.25
N GLN A 154 1.56 12.66 -11.56
CA GLN A 154 0.23 12.69 -12.15
C GLN A 154 0.00 11.44 -12.97
N VAL A 155 -1.22 10.92 -12.92
CA VAL A 155 -1.65 9.79 -13.76
C VAL A 155 -1.92 10.33 -15.16
N ARG A 156 -1.34 9.68 -16.18
CA ARG A 156 -1.59 10.06 -17.58
C ARG A 156 -3.09 9.96 -17.92
N PRO A 157 -3.64 10.86 -18.74
CA PRO A 157 -5.08 10.89 -19.04
C PRO A 157 -5.65 9.57 -19.58
N ASP A 158 -4.91 8.86 -20.45
CA ASP A 158 -5.38 7.59 -21.01
C ASP A 158 -5.36 6.46 -20.00
N LEU A 159 -4.37 6.45 -19.09
CA LEU A 159 -4.36 5.49 -17.97
C LEU A 159 -5.53 5.76 -17.01
N LEU A 160 -5.85 7.02 -16.75
CA LEU A 160 -7.03 7.38 -15.95
C LEU A 160 -8.33 6.94 -16.63
N ARG A 161 -8.43 7.08 -17.96
CA ARG A 161 -9.58 6.60 -18.73
C ARG A 161 -9.72 5.07 -18.64
N MET A 162 -8.61 4.34 -18.75
CA MET A 162 -8.59 2.88 -18.58
C MET A 162 -8.98 2.47 -17.16
N LEU A 163 -8.42 3.13 -16.14
CA LEU A 163 -8.74 2.92 -14.74
C LEU A 163 -10.26 3.04 -14.49
N ASN A 164 -10.88 4.09 -15.02
CA ASN A 164 -12.32 4.34 -14.88
C ASN A 164 -13.21 3.35 -15.66
N GLY A 165 -12.65 2.64 -16.65
CA GLY A 165 -13.35 1.58 -17.38
C GLY A 165 -13.42 0.24 -16.64
N LEU A 166 -12.67 0.08 -15.54
CA LEU A 166 -12.71 -1.12 -14.69
C LEU A 166 -13.91 -1.05 -13.74
N HIS A 167 -15.09 -1.42 -14.22
CA HIS A 167 -16.33 -1.31 -13.42
C HIS A 167 -16.55 -2.45 -12.43
N ASP A 168 -16.03 -3.64 -12.71
CA ASP A 168 -16.16 -4.85 -11.86
C ASP A 168 -14.91 -5.08 -10.98
N GLN A 169 -13.83 -4.30 -11.18
CA GLN A 169 -12.56 -4.46 -10.50
C GLN A 169 -12.19 -3.17 -9.75
N PRO A 170 -12.09 -3.18 -8.41
CA PRO A 170 -11.49 -2.06 -7.69
C PRO A 170 -10.06 -1.83 -8.17
N ALA A 171 -9.70 -0.58 -8.48
CA ALA A 171 -8.39 -0.27 -9.01
C ALA A 171 -7.90 1.12 -8.60
N PHE A 172 -6.58 1.27 -8.47
CA PHE A 172 -5.90 2.53 -8.18
C PHE A 172 -4.47 2.54 -8.67
N VAL A 173 -3.96 3.75 -8.86
CA VAL A 173 -2.56 4.01 -9.12
C VAL A 173 -1.91 4.56 -7.85
N LEU A 174 -0.86 3.89 -7.39
CA LEU A 174 0.00 4.38 -6.32
C LEU A 174 1.21 5.13 -6.88
N GLY A 175 1.56 6.22 -6.21
CA GLY A 175 2.83 6.92 -6.36
C GLY A 175 3.90 6.36 -5.43
N ARG A 176 5.10 6.94 -5.52
CA ARG A 176 6.31 6.40 -4.90
C ARG A 176 6.24 6.33 -3.37
N ARG A 177 5.54 7.26 -2.71
CA ARG A 177 5.39 7.30 -1.23
C ARG A 177 4.10 6.65 -0.76
N ASN A 178 3.47 5.81 -1.60
CA ASN A 178 2.13 5.25 -1.40
C ASN A 178 1.01 6.30 -1.47
N GLU A 179 1.20 7.42 -2.18
CA GLU A 179 0.10 8.31 -2.52
C GLU A 179 -0.90 7.61 -3.44
N VAL A 180 -2.20 7.76 -3.18
CA VAL A 180 -3.24 7.32 -4.12
C VAL A 180 -3.41 8.43 -5.15
N LEU A 181 -2.76 8.27 -6.31
CA LEU A 181 -2.76 9.28 -7.37
C LEU A 181 -4.10 9.34 -8.11
N ALA A 182 -4.72 8.18 -8.31
CA ALA A 182 -6.07 8.02 -8.81
C ALA A 182 -6.67 6.69 -8.33
N SER A 183 -7.98 6.64 -8.16
CA SER A 183 -8.77 5.44 -7.90
C SER A 183 -9.99 5.40 -8.82
N ASN A 184 -10.60 4.24 -9.02
CA ASN A 184 -11.95 4.17 -9.59
C ASN A 184 -13.02 4.17 -8.48
N ASP A 185 -14.27 4.41 -8.86
CA ASP A 185 -15.40 4.49 -7.92
C ASP A 185 -15.54 3.22 -7.05
N LEU A 186 -15.28 2.05 -7.62
CA LEU A 186 -15.40 0.79 -6.89
C LEU A 186 -14.30 0.62 -5.83
N LEU A 187 -13.09 1.14 -6.06
CA LEU A 187 -12.10 1.19 -4.99
C LEU A 187 -12.47 2.21 -3.92
N ASP A 188 -12.97 3.37 -4.31
CA ASP A 188 -13.45 4.38 -3.37
C ASP A 188 -14.57 3.83 -2.47
N ALA A 189 -15.44 2.99 -3.04
CA ALA A 189 -16.46 2.24 -2.33
C ALA A 189 -15.90 1.17 -1.39
N LEU A 190 -14.85 0.45 -1.82
CA LEU A 190 -14.20 -0.63 -1.05
C LEU A 190 -13.36 -0.11 0.12
N PHE A 191 -12.73 1.05 -0.04
CA PHE A 191 -11.83 1.65 0.94
C PHE A 191 -12.44 2.91 1.55
N THR A 192 -12.09 4.05 0.98
CA THR A 192 -12.53 5.39 1.32
C THR A 192 -12.52 6.18 0.02
N PRO A 193 -13.36 7.21 -0.14
CA PRO A 193 -13.41 8.02 -1.35
C PRO A 193 -12.13 8.87 -1.54
N PHE A 194 -11.04 8.26 -2.01
CA PHE A 194 -9.74 8.91 -2.15
C PHE A 194 -9.81 10.05 -3.16
N ASN A 195 -10.56 9.88 -4.25
CA ASN A 195 -10.72 10.94 -5.25
C ASN A 195 -11.42 12.19 -4.72
N HIS A 196 -12.16 12.08 -3.61
CA HIS A 196 -12.89 13.19 -3.01
C HIS A 196 -12.09 13.89 -1.90
N ARG A 197 -10.90 13.38 -1.56
CA ARG A 197 -10.00 13.99 -0.57
C ARG A 197 -9.00 14.93 -1.24
N PRO A 198 -8.49 15.96 -0.55
CA PRO A 198 -7.33 16.74 -1.01
C PRO A 198 -6.13 15.84 -1.32
N ALA A 199 -5.32 16.19 -2.33
CA ALA A 199 -4.21 15.34 -2.79
C ALA A 199 -3.19 14.98 -1.68
N ASN A 200 -2.92 15.90 -0.76
CA ASN A 200 -2.03 15.71 0.38
C ASN A 200 -2.57 14.73 1.44
N GLU A 201 -3.86 14.42 1.41
CA GLU A 201 -4.51 13.46 2.31
C GLU A 201 -4.64 12.05 1.70
N ARG A 202 -4.36 11.91 0.39
CA ARG A 202 -4.46 10.65 -0.34
C ARG A 202 -3.20 9.81 -0.17
N ASN A 203 -3.02 9.19 0.99
CA ASN A 203 -1.92 8.26 1.21
C ASN A 203 -2.41 6.95 1.83
N LEU A 204 -2.16 5.84 1.15
CA LEU A 204 -2.64 4.52 1.55
C LEU A 204 -2.09 4.11 2.92
N LEU A 205 -0.78 4.29 3.14
CA LEU A 205 -0.15 3.87 4.39
C LEU A 205 -0.62 4.74 5.57
N ARG A 206 -0.75 6.05 5.36
CA ARG A 206 -1.30 6.95 6.38
C ARG A 206 -2.73 6.54 6.75
N TRP A 207 -3.57 6.28 5.76
CA TRP A 207 -4.94 5.80 6.00
C TRP A 207 -4.95 4.46 6.76
N MET A 208 -4.14 3.48 6.35
CA MET A 208 -4.04 2.19 7.02
C MET A 208 -3.62 2.30 8.49
N LEU A 209 -2.70 3.22 8.83
CA LEU A 209 -2.18 3.38 10.18
C LEU A 209 -3.10 4.19 11.09
N LEU A 210 -3.75 5.23 10.56
CA LEU A 210 -4.40 6.26 11.38
C LEU A 210 -5.93 6.22 11.35
N ASP A 211 -6.52 5.65 10.30
CA ASP A 211 -7.98 5.59 10.18
C ASP A 211 -8.52 4.29 10.80
N PRO A 212 -9.37 4.36 11.85
CA PRO A 212 -9.97 3.18 12.45
C PRO A 212 -10.74 2.32 11.45
N ALA A 213 -11.35 2.93 10.41
CA ALA A 213 -12.08 2.20 9.38
C ALA A 213 -11.14 1.27 8.58
N ALA A 214 -9.92 1.71 8.30
CA ALA A 214 -8.93 0.86 7.66
C ALA A 214 -8.57 -0.34 8.55
N ARG A 215 -8.39 -0.10 9.86
CA ARG A 215 -8.06 -1.15 10.82
C ARG A 215 -9.16 -2.20 10.97
N SER A 216 -10.43 -1.80 10.91
CA SER A 216 -11.58 -2.71 10.94
C SER A 216 -11.84 -3.42 9.61
N LEU A 217 -11.44 -2.81 8.49
CA LEU A 217 -11.65 -3.36 7.15
C LEU A 217 -10.74 -4.55 6.88
N TYR A 218 -9.43 -4.44 7.17
CA TYR A 218 -8.47 -5.51 6.91
C TYR A 218 -8.49 -6.59 8.01
N LEU A 219 -8.81 -7.84 7.66
CA LEU A 219 -8.68 -8.95 8.63
C LEU A 219 -7.22 -9.23 8.99
N ASP A 220 -6.32 -9.11 8.00
CA ASP A 220 -4.86 -9.28 8.16
C ASP A 220 -4.13 -7.94 8.26
N TRP A 221 -4.73 -6.97 8.97
CA TRP A 221 -4.26 -5.58 9.01
C TRP A 221 -2.76 -5.45 9.32
N ALA A 222 -2.28 -6.13 10.37
CA ALA A 222 -0.89 -6.02 10.81
C ALA A 222 0.09 -6.51 9.74
N GLN A 223 -0.20 -7.66 9.12
CA GLN A 223 0.62 -8.22 8.06
C GLN A 223 0.67 -7.26 6.85
N ILE A 224 -0.49 -6.90 6.31
CA ILE A 224 -0.57 -6.08 5.09
C ILE A 224 0.04 -4.70 5.32
N THR A 225 -0.20 -4.09 6.48
CA THR A 225 0.38 -2.76 6.78
C THR A 225 1.89 -2.84 6.93
N SER A 226 2.42 -3.89 7.56
CA SER A 226 3.88 -4.10 7.65
C SER A 226 4.54 -4.27 6.29
N GLU A 227 3.87 -4.93 5.33
CA GLU A 227 4.35 -5.05 3.94
C GLU A 227 4.41 -3.68 3.24
N VAL A 228 3.39 -2.83 3.43
CA VAL A 228 3.38 -1.45 2.88
C VAL A 228 4.48 -0.58 3.51
N VAL A 229 4.80 -0.78 4.79
CA VAL A 229 5.99 -0.17 5.43
C VAL A 229 7.28 -0.66 4.76
N GLY A 230 7.38 -1.94 4.44
CA GLY A 230 8.50 -2.51 3.70
C GLY A 230 8.68 -1.91 2.29
N VAL A 231 7.58 -1.64 1.58
CA VAL A 231 7.60 -0.93 0.30
C VAL A 231 8.13 0.51 0.47
N LEU A 232 7.65 1.25 1.48
CA LEU A 232 8.16 2.60 1.77
C LEU A 232 9.65 2.59 2.12
N ARG A 233 10.12 1.54 2.81
CA ARG A 233 11.54 1.36 3.12
C ARG A 233 12.36 1.14 1.85
N ALA A 234 11.89 0.31 0.93
CA ALA A 234 12.54 0.09 -0.35
C ALA A 234 12.72 1.42 -1.10
N GLU A 235 11.65 2.22 -1.14
CA GLU A 235 11.65 3.53 -1.78
C GLU A 235 12.61 4.52 -1.11
N ALA A 236 12.65 4.56 0.23
CA ALA A 236 13.59 5.40 0.97
C ALA A 236 15.07 5.04 0.71
N GLY A 237 15.38 3.76 0.45
CA GLY A 237 16.75 3.36 0.11
C GLY A 237 17.14 3.69 -1.33
N ARG A 238 16.17 3.67 -2.25
CA ARG A 238 16.35 4.09 -3.65
C ARG A 238 16.56 5.59 -3.77
N ASN A 239 15.79 6.36 -3.01
CA ASN A 239 15.76 7.82 -3.03
C ASN A 239 16.16 8.42 -1.65
N PRO A 240 17.39 8.19 -1.18
CA PRO A 240 17.79 8.55 0.19
C PRO A 240 17.90 10.05 0.46
N ASN A 241 18.06 10.85 -0.60
CA ASN A 241 18.13 12.30 -0.52
C ASN A 241 16.77 12.97 -0.71
N ASP A 242 15.68 12.21 -0.83
CA ASP A 242 14.34 12.77 -1.00
C ASP A 242 13.80 13.34 0.33
N PRO A 243 13.66 14.68 0.46
CA PRO A 243 13.18 15.30 1.70
C PRO A 243 11.73 14.91 1.99
N GLN A 244 10.93 14.67 0.95
CA GLN A 244 9.52 14.33 1.04
C GLN A 244 9.28 12.92 1.58
N ILE A 245 10.21 11.98 1.34
CA ILE A 245 10.20 10.65 1.98
C ILE A 245 10.68 10.78 3.43
N ALA A 246 11.75 11.54 3.67
CA ALA A 246 12.32 11.72 5.00
C ALA A 246 11.30 12.31 5.98
N GLU A 247 10.61 13.37 5.58
CA GLU A 247 9.55 14.01 6.36
C GLU A 247 8.39 13.05 6.65
N PHE A 248 7.94 12.29 5.65
CA PHE A 248 6.83 11.35 5.82
C PHE A 248 7.17 10.21 6.79
N VAL A 249 8.38 9.66 6.70
CA VAL A 249 8.84 8.64 7.66
C VAL A 249 8.98 9.23 9.06
N ALA A 250 9.49 10.46 9.21
CA ALA A 250 9.60 11.12 10.50
C ALA A 250 8.22 11.32 11.14
N GLU A 251 7.25 11.80 10.36
CA GLU A 251 5.84 11.93 10.75
C GLU A 251 5.29 10.58 11.24
N LEU A 252 5.34 9.53 10.41
CA LEU A 252 4.79 8.21 10.76
C LEU A 252 5.46 7.60 12.01
N ARG A 253 6.77 7.80 12.19
CA ARG A 253 7.48 7.37 13.41
C ARG A 253 7.00 8.11 14.65
N ALA A 254 6.65 9.39 14.54
CA ALA A 254 6.14 10.14 15.68
C ALA A 254 4.74 9.64 16.09
N ILE A 255 3.87 9.40 15.11
CA ILE A 255 2.44 9.17 15.36
C ILE A 255 2.03 7.70 15.52
N SER A 256 2.79 6.73 14.99
CA SER A 256 2.41 5.31 15.04
C SER A 256 3.47 4.43 15.73
N PRO A 257 3.15 3.81 16.88
CA PRO A 257 3.98 2.78 17.50
C PRO A 257 4.24 1.58 16.60
N GLU A 258 3.22 1.09 15.90
CA GLU A 258 3.35 -0.04 14.97
C GLU A 258 4.32 0.28 13.83
N PHE A 259 4.22 1.48 13.25
CA PHE A 259 5.18 1.92 12.24
C PHE A 259 6.62 1.93 12.78
N ARG A 260 6.86 2.41 14.01
CA ARG A 260 8.20 2.39 14.61
C ARG A 260 8.77 0.98 14.70
N THR A 261 7.95 0.01 15.09
CA THR A 261 8.33 -1.40 15.20
C THR A 261 8.69 -1.98 13.83
N TRP A 262 7.77 -1.93 12.86
CA TRP A 262 8.00 -2.50 11.53
C TRP A 262 9.11 -1.77 10.76
N TRP A 263 9.25 -0.46 10.96
CA TRP A 263 10.39 0.28 10.41
C TRP A 263 11.71 -0.21 11.01
N ALA A 264 11.77 -0.54 12.30
CA ALA A 264 12.97 -1.06 12.95
C ALA A 264 13.34 -2.49 12.50
N GLU A 265 12.35 -3.32 12.16
CA GLU A 265 12.54 -4.70 11.66
C GLU A 265 13.24 -4.78 10.30
N ARG A 266 13.20 -3.70 9.50
CA ARG A 266 13.90 -3.58 8.21
C ARG A 266 13.48 -4.62 7.18
N THR A 267 12.23 -5.07 7.27
CA THR A 267 11.62 -5.91 6.25
C THR A 267 11.50 -5.11 4.97
N VAL A 268 11.91 -5.72 3.85
CA VAL A 268 11.80 -5.16 2.51
C VAL A 268 10.92 -6.12 1.72
N VAL A 269 9.87 -5.58 1.11
CA VAL A 269 8.87 -6.37 0.40
C VAL A 269 8.59 -5.69 -0.93
N GLU A 270 8.46 -6.49 -1.97
CA GLU A 270 7.88 -6.08 -3.23
C GLU A 270 6.48 -6.71 -3.32
N ARG A 271 5.45 -5.88 -3.54
CA ARG A 271 4.08 -6.35 -3.67
C ARG A 271 3.78 -6.57 -5.14
N THR A 272 3.73 -7.83 -5.55
CA THR A 272 3.48 -8.24 -6.94
C THR A 272 2.04 -8.71 -7.12
N TRP A 273 1.61 -9.70 -6.34
CA TRP A 273 0.25 -10.23 -6.34
C TRP A 273 -0.06 -10.83 -4.97
N GLY A 274 -1.33 -11.15 -4.73
CA GLY A 274 -1.70 -11.85 -3.51
C GLY A 274 -3.19 -11.85 -3.22
N THR A 275 -3.54 -12.21 -1.99
CA THR A 275 -4.92 -12.18 -1.48
C THR A 275 -5.02 -11.20 -0.32
N LYS A 276 -6.12 -10.46 -0.26
CA LYS A 276 -6.53 -9.62 0.87
C LYS A 276 -7.87 -10.11 1.38
N ARG A 277 -7.99 -10.22 2.70
CA ARG A 277 -9.24 -10.59 3.36
C ARG A 277 -9.80 -9.36 4.06
N PHE A 278 -11.04 -9.04 3.72
CA PHE A 278 -11.73 -7.86 4.18
C PHE A 278 -12.97 -8.22 4.99
N ASN A 279 -13.32 -7.33 5.92
CA ASN A 279 -14.63 -7.27 6.55
C ASN A 279 -15.25 -5.90 6.25
N HIS A 280 -15.94 -5.82 5.12
CA HIS A 280 -16.50 -4.57 4.63
C HIS A 280 -17.85 -4.27 5.32
N PRO A 281 -18.12 -3.04 5.78
CA PRO A 281 -19.34 -2.72 6.55
C PRO A 281 -20.65 -2.97 5.77
N VAL A 282 -20.61 -2.91 4.43
CA VAL A 282 -21.80 -3.08 3.58
C VAL A 282 -22.00 -4.53 3.13
N VAL A 283 -20.93 -5.23 2.77
CA VAL A 283 -21.02 -6.56 2.12
C VAL A 283 -20.41 -7.68 2.96
N GLY A 284 -19.98 -7.37 4.18
CA GLY A 284 -19.39 -8.31 5.12
C GLY A 284 -18.04 -8.84 4.65
N ARG A 285 -17.78 -10.12 4.94
CA ARG A 285 -16.52 -10.77 4.60
C ARG A 285 -16.36 -10.90 3.09
N LEU A 286 -15.19 -10.48 2.61
CA LEU A 286 -14.84 -10.42 1.20
C LEU A 286 -13.37 -10.79 1.02
N ASP A 287 -13.10 -11.82 0.21
CA ASP A 287 -11.74 -12.20 -0.15
C ASP A 287 -11.43 -11.69 -1.57
N ILE A 288 -10.34 -10.94 -1.70
CA ILE A 288 -9.93 -10.28 -2.94
C ILE A 288 -8.56 -10.77 -3.35
N THR A 289 -8.37 -11.10 -4.62
CA THR A 289 -7.04 -11.22 -5.21
C THR A 289 -6.61 -9.89 -5.81
N TYR A 290 -5.30 -9.63 -5.85
CA TYR A 290 -4.77 -8.43 -6.49
C TYR A 290 -3.57 -8.74 -7.37
N GLU A 291 -3.43 -7.92 -8.41
CA GLU A 291 -2.24 -7.79 -9.25
C GLU A 291 -1.68 -6.38 -9.11
N ALA A 292 -0.36 -6.26 -9.06
CA ALA A 292 0.38 -5.00 -9.05
C ALA A 292 1.18 -4.89 -10.35
N LEU A 293 0.84 -3.91 -11.16
CA LEU A 293 1.34 -3.74 -12.52
C LEU A 293 2.25 -2.52 -12.58
N SER A 294 3.53 -2.76 -12.87
CA SER A 294 4.49 -1.70 -13.17
C SER A 294 4.15 -1.05 -14.51
N LEU A 295 4.29 0.27 -14.58
CA LEU A 295 3.96 1.05 -15.78
C LEU A 295 5.27 1.45 -16.49
N PRO A 296 5.59 0.89 -17.68
CA PRO A 296 6.88 1.17 -18.33
C PRO A 296 7.14 2.65 -18.62
N GLY A 297 6.09 3.43 -18.89
CA GLY A 297 6.19 4.88 -19.11
C GLY A 297 6.30 5.71 -17.84
N ASP A 298 5.99 5.12 -16.68
CA ASP A 298 5.94 5.80 -15.37
C ASP A 298 6.44 4.81 -14.28
N PRO A 299 7.74 4.48 -14.25
CA PRO A 299 8.26 3.36 -13.44
C PRO A 299 8.10 3.55 -11.92
N ASP A 300 7.88 4.78 -11.46
CA ASP A 300 7.60 5.12 -10.06
C ASP A 300 6.09 5.09 -9.72
N GLN A 301 5.25 4.59 -10.64
CA GLN A 301 3.82 4.39 -10.46
C GLN A 301 3.45 2.92 -10.61
N ILE A 302 2.54 2.44 -9.76
CA ILE A 302 2.07 1.05 -9.78
C ILE A 302 0.55 1.05 -9.86
N LEU A 303 0.01 0.37 -10.86
CA LEU A 303 -1.43 0.12 -10.97
C LEU A 303 -1.77 -1.15 -10.19
N PHE A 304 -2.64 -1.02 -9.19
CA PHE A 304 -3.23 -2.16 -8.51
C PHE A 304 -4.62 -2.44 -9.09
N VAL A 305 -4.87 -3.70 -9.46
CA VAL A 305 -6.19 -4.18 -9.91
C VAL A 305 -6.61 -5.32 -9.01
N TYR A 306 -7.81 -5.20 -8.44
CA TYR A 306 -8.39 -6.17 -7.51
C TYR A 306 -9.49 -6.96 -8.20
N ALA A 307 -9.65 -8.22 -7.81
CA ALA A 307 -10.74 -9.07 -8.27
C ALA A 307 -11.33 -9.86 -7.10
N GLY A 308 -12.62 -10.17 -7.18
CA GLY A 308 -13.24 -11.12 -6.26
C GLY A 308 -12.55 -12.48 -6.40
N LYS A 309 -12.16 -13.10 -5.27
CA LYS A 309 -11.47 -14.39 -5.30
C LYS A 309 -12.38 -15.53 -5.79
N THR A 310 -13.68 -15.39 -5.57
CA THR A 310 -14.74 -16.31 -6.00
C THR A 310 -15.87 -15.55 -6.68
N ASP A 311 -16.80 -16.27 -7.31
CA ASP A 311 -18.01 -15.67 -7.89
C ASP A 311 -18.89 -14.98 -6.84
N ASP A 312 -18.91 -15.49 -5.60
CA ASP A 312 -19.60 -14.84 -4.47
C ASP A 312 -18.93 -13.51 -4.10
N ASP A 313 -17.59 -13.48 -4.03
CA ASP A 313 -16.84 -12.24 -3.78
C ASP A 313 -17.04 -11.22 -4.92
N LEU A 314 -17.10 -11.67 -6.17
CA LEU A 314 -17.43 -10.82 -7.31
C LEU A 314 -18.87 -10.27 -7.21
N GLY A 315 -19.83 -11.12 -6.82
CA GLY A 315 -21.21 -10.70 -6.55
C GLY A 315 -21.29 -9.61 -5.48
N LYS A 316 -20.53 -9.74 -4.39
CA LYS A 316 -20.41 -8.72 -3.35
C LYS A 316 -19.81 -7.41 -3.86
N LEU A 317 -18.78 -7.46 -4.70
CA LEU A 317 -18.21 -6.26 -5.34
C LEU A 317 -19.25 -5.53 -6.21
N ARG A 318 -20.09 -6.27 -6.94
CA ARG A 318 -21.18 -5.68 -7.74
C ARG A 318 -22.27 -5.05 -6.87
N ILE A 319 -22.63 -5.69 -5.76
CA ILE A 319 -23.55 -5.12 -4.76
C ILE A 319 -22.97 -3.81 -4.22
N LEU A 320 -21.67 -3.82 -3.88
CA LEU A 320 -20.97 -2.63 -3.36
C LEU A 320 -20.94 -1.49 -4.39
N ALA A 321 -20.66 -1.79 -5.67
CA ALA A 321 -20.70 -0.82 -6.76
C ALA A 321 -22.08 -0.16 -6.87
N SER A 322 -23.15 -0.96 -6.84
CA SER A 322 -24.53 -0.47 -6.90
C SER A 322 -24.89 0.40 -5.69
N TRP A 323 -24.50 -0.03 -4.48
CA TRP A 323 -24.73 0.73 -3.25
C TRP A 323 -24.00 2.08 -3.26
N TYR A 324 -22.76 2.12 -3.72
CA TYR A 324 -21.96 3.34 -3.76
C TYR A 324 -22.49 4.35 -4.78
N ALA A 325 -22.93 3.88 -5.96
CA ALA A 325 -23.53 4.72 -6.99
C ALA A 325 -24.82 5.41 -6.51
N GLN A 326 -25.57 4.78 -5.61
CA GLN A 326 -26.78 5.36 -5.00
C GLN A 326 -26.47 6.33 -3.86
N SER A 327 -25.37 6.08 -3.14
CA SER A 327 -24.98 6.85 -1.95
C SER A 327 -24.17 8.10 -2.28
N THR A 328 -23.56 8.16 -3.46
CA THR A 328 -22.72 9.29 -3.88
C THR A 328 -23.55 10.27 -4.71
N PRO A 329 -23.74 11.53 -4.26
CA PRO A 329 -24.40 12.53 -5.08
C PRO A 329 -23.60 12.72 -6.37
N ARG A 330 -24.19 12.34 -7.51
CA ARG A 330 -23.63 12.70 -8.81
C ARG A 330 -23.54 14.22 -8.84
N PRO A 331 -22.39 14.84 -9.14
CA PRO A 331 -22.34 16.28 -9.32
C PRO A 331 -23.39 16.62 -10.38
N ALA A 332 -24.36 17.47 -10.00
CA ALA A 332 -25.40 17.91 -10.92
C ALA A 332 -24.67 18.47 -12.14
N THR A 333 -24.79 17.77 -13.27
CA THR A 333 -24.47 18.34 -14.57
C THR A 333 -25.19 19.67 -14.60
N ALA A 334 -24.44 20.77 -14.61
CA ALA A 334 -24.99 22.10 -14.71
C ALA A 334 -25.93 22.08 -15.92
N GLY A 335 -27.23 22.05 -15.63
CA GLY A 335 -28.27 22.12 -16.63
C GLY A 335 -28.07 23.45 -17.33
N ASN A 336 -27.59 23.38 -18.57
CA ASN A 336 -27.57 24.52 -19.47
C ASN A 336 -29.02 24.77 -19.87
N ASP A 337 -29.79 25.35 -18.96
CA ASP A 337 -31.19 25.70 -19.14
C ASP A 337 -31.32 27.20 -18.88
N SER A 338 -30.71 27.99 -19.75
CA SER A 338 -30.97 29.42 -19.86
C SER A 338 -30.70 29.91 -21.28
N ALA A 339 -31.70 29.78 -22.15
CA ALA A 339 -32.08 30.82 -23.12
C ALA A 339 -33.30 30.36 -23.92
N ARG A 340 -34.49 30.56 -23.35
CA ARG A 340 -35.72 30.73 -24.13
C ARG A 340 -35.99 32.23 -24.19
N PRO A 341 -35.95 32.89 -25.35
CA PRO A 341 -36.40 34.27 -25.46
C PRO A 341 -37.89 34.27 -25.80
N ASP A 342 -38.74 34.56 -24.82
CA ASP A 342 -40.14 34.94 -25.07
C ASP A 342 -40.36 36.37 -24.55
N GLY A 343 -40.72 37.28 -25.46
CA GLY A 343 -41.10 38.65 -25.12
C GLY A 343 -41.11 39.61 -26.32
N PRO A 344 -42.27 40.11 -26.78
CA PRO A 344 -42.43 40.74 -28.09
C PRO A 344 -42.33 42.28 -28.12
N ALA A 345 -41.98 42.76 -29.32
CA ALA A 345 -42.33 44.03 -30.01
C ALA A 345 -42.12 45.39 -29.31
N ALA A 346 -41.21 46.18 -29.90
CA ALA A 346 -41.38 47.63 -30.03
C ALA A 346 -41.08 48.04 -31.48
N SER A 347 -42.12 48.45 -32.21
CA SER A 347 -42.05 48.96 -33.57
C SER A 347 -41.44 50.39 -33.59
N PRO A 348 -40.57 50.75 -34.54
CA PRO A 348 -40.31 52.15 -34.86
C PRO A 348 -41.25 52.64 -35.97
N THR A 349 -41.87 53.79 -35.73
CA THR A 349 -42.73 54.56 -36.65
C THR A 349 -41.88 55.14 -37.81
N PRO A 350 -42.48 55.39 -39.00
CA PRO A 350 -41.74 55.67 -40.24
C PRO A 350 -41.40 57.16 -40.38
N ARG A 351 -40.33 57.46 -41.11
CA ARG A 351 -40.18 58.76 -41.78
C ARG A 351 -40.67 58.63 -43.22
N SER A 352 -41.73 59.36 -43.54
CA SER A 352 -42.14 59.62 -44.92
C SER A 352 -41.21 60.65 -45.57
N ILE A 353 -41.15 60.60 -46.91
CA ILE A 353 -41.19 61.81 -47.74
C ILE A 353 -42.65 62.27 -47.80
#